data_AF-K1SLD6-F1
#
_entry.id   AF-K1SLD6-F1
#
_cell.length_a   1.000
_cell.length_b   1.000
_cell.length_c   1.000
_cell.angle_alpha   90.00
_cell.angle_beta   90.00
_cell.angle_gamma   90.00
#
_symmetry.space_group_name_H-M   'P 1'
#
loop_
_entity.id
_entity.type
_entity.pdbx_description
1 polymer ?
#
loop_
_entity_poly.entity_id
_entity_poly.type
_entity_poly.pdbx_seq_one_letter_code
_entity_poly.pdbx_strand_id
1 'polypeptide(L)'
;QHSDAELVTDKEEALQIDAVYYSEKNSTDAIYGTKVTTALTRFNIDTEKLNTLHWSAAGNEVTYTFKVKKSGNYNLAFHYNNGKKEFDTFETIKIDGQVPFKEMYNYKFNPVSSGYANETLKDSNGNNYNFYFEEGTHTITIKQENEPIMEAYRYALLLQEHITNFQLEITKITGSDVDTERNWKMTKYIPEIPKYLNAYETVIQHIRYLLQDYSEGGNSGAVLAYLDE
;
A
#
# COMPACT_ATOMS: atom_id res chain seq x y z
N GLN A 1 -25.69 -11.03 5.90
CA GLN A 1 -24.75 -11.77 6.79
C GLN A 1 -23.82 -12.55 5.88
N HIS A 2 -22.58 -12.09 5.72
CA HIS A 2 -21.49 -12.82 5.08
C HIS A 2 -20.44 -13.06 6.17
N SER A 3 -20.81 -13.78 7.22
CA SER A 3 -20.07 -13.80 8.49
C SER A 3 -19.18 -15.02 8.69
N ASP A 4 -19.07 -15.91 7.69
CA ASP A 4 -18.18 -17.06 7.76
C ASP A 4 -17.47 -17.23 6.42
N ALA A 5 -16.16 -17.51 6.47
CA ALA A 5 -15.35 -17.87 5.32
C ALA A 5 -15.96 -19.09 4.60
N GLU A 6 -16.66 -18.87 3.48
CA GLU A 6 -17.06 -19.98 2.61
C GLU A 6 -15.90 -20.37 1.70
N LEU A 7 -15.54 -21.65 1.73
CA LEU A 7 -14.49 -22.21 0.88
C LEU A 7 -14.96 -22.26 -0.56
N VAL A 8 -14.19 -21.65 -1.47
CA VAL A 8 -14.42 -21.72 -2.92
C VAL A 8 -14.04 -23.10 -3.46
N THR A 9 -12.94 -23.65 -2.95
CA THR A 9 -12.50 -25.00 -3.26
C THR A 9 -12.01 -25.66 -1.97
N ASP A 10 -12.50 -26.86 -1.71
CA ASP A 10 -12.16 -27.67 -0.53
C ASP A 10 -11.61 -29.03 -0.98
N LYS A 11 -10.36 -29.03 -1.47
CA LYS A 11 -9.63 -30.26 -1.80
C LYS A 11 -8.72 -30.62 -0.62
N GLU A 12 -8.40 -31.90 -0.44
CA GLU A 12 -7.55 -32.37 0.67
C GLU A 12 -6.22 -31.60 0.81
N GLU A 13 -5.68 -31.09 -0.30
CA GLU A 13 -4.36 -30.47 -0.36
C GLU A 13 -4.39 -28.95 -0.63
N ALA A 14 -5.56 -28.34 -0.86
CA ALA A 14 -5.66 -26.93 -1.20
C ALA A 14 -6.96 -26.30 -0.71
N LEU A 15 -6.81 -25.17 -0.03
CA LEU A 15 -7.88 -24.35 0.50
C LEU A 15 -7.94 -23.02 -0.23
N GLN A 16 -9.13 -22.60 -0.65
CA GLN A 16 -9.34 -21.28 -1.24
C GLN A 16 -10.48 -20.55 -0.53
N ILE A 17 -10.20 -19.31 -0.09
CA ILE A 17 -11.15 -18.44 0.61
C ILE A 17 -11.43 -17.24 -0.29
N ASP A 18 -12.71 -16.88 -0.46
CA ASP A 18 -13.06 -15.68 -1.20
C ASP A 18 -12.77 -14.42 -0.37
N ALA A 19 -12.31 -13.35 -1.03
CA ALA A 19 -11.95 -12.09 -0.37
C ALA A 19 -13.11 -11.49 0.46
N VAL A 20 -14.36 -11.74 0.07
CA VAL A 20 -15.54 -11.16 0.72
C VAL A 20 -16.03 -11.93 1.95
N TYR A 21 -15.43 -13.08 2.27
CA TYR A 21 -15.80 -13.88 3.43
C TYR A 21 -14.75 -13.82 4.54
N TYR A 22 -14.50 -12.61 5.06
CA TYR A 22 -13.69 -12.39 6.26
C TYR A 22 -14.52 -12.64 7.53
N SER A 23 -13.85 -12.99 8.63
CA SER A 23 -14.47 -13.20 9.94
C SER A 23 -14.44 -11.95 10.82
N GLU A 24 -13.39 -11.14 10.71
CA GLU A 24 -13.23 -9.91 11.50
C GLU A 24 -12.54 -8.81 10.69
N LYS A 25 -12.87 -7.55 11.02
CA LYS A 25 -12.14 -6.37 10.58
C LYS A 25 -12.15 -5.33 11.69
N ASN A 26 -11.07 -4.56 11.81
CA ASN A 26 -10.96 -3.53 12.85
C ASN A 26 -11.50 -2.14 12.44
N SER A 27 -11.86 -1.96 11.16
CA SER A 27 -12.29 -0.67 10.61
C SER A 27 -13.42 -0.84 9.58
N THR A 28 -14.27 0.17 9.47
CA THR A 28 -15.30 0.25 8.41
C THR A 28 -14.71 0.56 7.04
N ASP A 29 -13.45 1.00 6.98
CA ASP A 29 -12.74 1.35 5.74
C ASP A 29 -12.40 0.14 4.88
N ALA A 30 -12.45 -1.09 5.43
CA ALA A 30 -12.46 -2.28 4.61
C ALA A 30 -13.86 -2.46 3.99
N ILE A 31 -13.97 -2.12 2.72
CA ILE A 31 -15.22 -1.98 1.98
C ILE A 31 -15.27 -3.01 0.85
N TYR A 32 -16.44 -3.59 0.66
CA TYR A 32 -16.69 -4.50 -0.45
C TYR A 32 -16.76 -3.75 -1.78
N GLY A 33 -16.35 -4.42 -2.85
CA GLY A 33 -16.52 -3.93 -4.21
C GLY A 33 -16.98 -5.02 -5.17
N THR A 34 -17.29 -4.58 -6.39
CA THR A 34 -17.69 -5.44 -7.50
C THR A 34 -16.77 -5.23 -8.69
N LYS A 35 -16.36 -6.34 -9.32
CA LYS A 35 -15.68 -6.35 -10.63
C LYS A 35 -16.22 -7.44 -11.53
N VAL A 36 -16.59 -7.08 -12.75
CA VAL A 36 -17.06 -8.01 -13.79
C VAL A 36 -15.84 -8.54 -14.57
N THR A 37 -15.13 -9.51 -13.98
CA THR A 37 -13.96 -10.14 -14.60
C THR A 37 -13.88 -11.64 -14.26
N THR A 38 -13.46 -12.46 -15.22
CA THR A 38 -13.27 -13.91 -15.04
C THR A 38 -12.09 -14.27 -14.13
N ALA A 39 -11.26 -13.28 -13.76
CA ALA A 39 -10.17 -13.48 -12.81
C ALA A 39 -10.66 -13.72 -11.37
N LEU A 40 -11.92 -13.36 -11.05
CA LEU A 40 -12.46 -13.46 -9.70
C LEU A 40 -13.43 -14.64 -9.58
N THR A 41 -13.42 -15.27 -8.41
CA THR A 41 -14.22 -16.44 -8.05
C THR A 41 -15.71 -16.18 -8.04
N ARG A 42 -16.15 -15.02 -7.52
CA ARG A 42 -17.56 -14.58 -7.52
C ARG A 42 -17.89 -13.70 -8.72
N PHE A 43 -17.53 -14.15 -9.92
CA PHE A 43 -17.89 -13.49 -11.18
C PHE A 43 -19.26 -13.95 -11.71
N ASN A 44 -20.03 -13.02 -12.29
CA ASN A 44 -21.20 -13.32 -13.09
C ASN A 44 -21.35 -12.24 -14.18
N ILE A 45 -21.70 -12.63 -15.40
CA ILE A 45 -21.80 -11.72 -16.54
C ILE A 45 -23.10 -10.91 -16.56
N ASP A 46 -24.18 -11.48 -16.00
CA ASP A 46 -25.51 -10.90 -16.01
C ASP A 46 -25.83 -10.09 -14.74
N THR A 47 -25.10 -10.36 -13.65
CA THR A 47 -25.34 -9.76 -12.32
C THR A 47 -24.05 -9.36 -11.63
N GLU A 48 -24.05 -8.15 -11.09
CA GLU A 48 -22.97 -7.63 -10.25
C GLU A 48 -22.98 -8.31 -8.88
N LYS A 49 -21.88 -8.97 -8.51
CA LYS A 49 -21.70 -9.62 -7.21
C LYS A 49 -20.54 -8.97 -6.47
N LEU A 50 -20.69 -8.81 -5.15
CA LEU A 50 -19.58 -8.46 -4.27
C LEU A 50 -18.54 -9.57 -4.35
N ASN A 51 -17.35 -9.22 -4.83
CA ASN A 51 -16.28 -10.17 -5.13
C ASN A 51 -14.87 -9.59 -4.94
N THR A 52 -14.79 -8.41 -4.32
CA THR A 52 -13.54 -7.78 -3.92
C THR A 52 -13.71 -7.17 -2.53
N LEU A 53 -12.60 -7.07 -1.80
CA LEU A 53 -12.49 -6.35 -0.54
C LEU A 53 -11.29 -5.42 -0.65
N HIS A 54 -11.45 -4.16 -0.26
CA HIS A 54 -10.39 -3.16 -0.34
C HIS A 54 -10.33 -2.35 0.95
N TRP A 55 -9.10 -2.09 1.40
CA TRP A 55 -8.76 -1.15 2.47
C TRP A 55 -7.41 -0.51 2.13
N SER A 56 -7.11 0.66 2.69
CA SER A 56 -5.88 1.39 2.35
C SER A 56 -5.25 2.18 3.49
N ALA A 57 -5.97 2.44 4.59
CA ALA A 57 -5.41 3.15 5.72
C ALA A 57 -4.47 2.24 6.51
N ALA A 58 -3.28 2.75 6.85
CA ALA A 58 -2.32 2.03 7.68
C ALA A 58 -2.95 1.65 9.02
N GLY A 59 -2.70 0.43 9.47
CA GLY A 59 -3.31 -0.12 10.69
C GLY A 59 -4.64 -0.82 10.49
N ASN A 60 -5.33 -0.62 9.36
CA ASN A 60 -6.51 -1.42 9.04
C ASN A 60 -6.10 -2.87 8.83
N GLU A 61 -6.89 -3.79 9.39
CA GLU A 61 -6.65 -5.22 9.24
C GLU A 61 -7.95 -6.00 9.02
N VAL A 62 -7.81 -7.08 8.25
CA VAL A 62 -8.88 -8.01 7.92
C VAL A 62 -8.40 -9.41 8.28
N THR A 63 -9.23 -10.15 9.02
CA THR A 63 -8.95 -11.50 9.48
C THR A 63 -9.87 -12.50 8.78
N TYR A 64 -9.27 -13.59 8.32
CA TYR A 64 -9.95 -14.74 7.75
C TYR A 64 -9.76 -15.94 8.67
N THR A 65 -10.86 -16.62 9.00
CA THR A 65 -10.85 -17.85 9.78
C THR A 65 -11.01 -19.03 8.83
N PHE A 66 -10.23 -20.09 9.01
CA PHE A 66 -10.29 -21.27 8.16
C PHE A 66 -9.99 -22.55 8.92
N LYS A 67 -10.32 -23.69 8.29
CA LYS A 67 -10.11 -25.01 8.87
C LYS A 67 -9.10 -25.82 8.06
N VAL A 68 -8.03 -26.24 8.71
CA VAL A 68 -7.02 -27.16 8.17
C VAL A 68 -7.45 -28.58 8.47
N LYS A 69 -7.50 -29.43 7.43
CA LYS A 69 -7.94 -30.84 7.53
C LYS A 69 -6.83 -31.82 7.88
N LYS A 70 -5.58 -31.45 7.63
CA LYS A 70 -4.42 -32.31 7.85
C LYS A 70 -3.24 -31.44 8.28
N SER A 71 -2.60 -31.78 9.39
CA SER A 71 -1.41 -31.05 9.81
C SER A 71 -0.31 -31.15 8.76
N GLY A 72 0.41 -30.05 8.52
CA GLY A 72 1.45 -30.03 7.50
C GLY A 72 1.98 -28.63 7.20
N ASN A 73 2.92 -28.58 6.27
CA ASN A 73 3.47 -27.34 5.74
C ASN A 73 2.66 -26.88 4.53
N TYR A 74 2.22 -25.62 4.57
CA TYR A 74 1.42 -25.01 3.52
C TYR A 74 2.12 -23.76 3.00
N ASN A 75 1.95 -23.49 1.70
CA ASN A 75 2.26 -22.17 1.14
C ASN A 75 1.00 -21.30 1.23
N LEU A 76 1.20 -20.01 1.48
CA LEU A 76 0.13 -19.01 1.44
C LEU A 76 0.24 -18.21 0.16
N ALA A 77 -0.87 -18.11 -0.57
CA ALA A 77 -0.95 -17.35 -1.82
C ALA A 77 -2.14 -16.40 -1.82
N PHE A 78 -1.93 -15.23 -2.40
CA PHE A 78 -2.91 -14.15 -2.50
C PHE A 78 -3.19 -13.85 -3.96
N HIS A 79 -4.48 -13.73 -4.29
CA HIS A 79 -4.92 -13.16 -5.56
C HIS A 79 -5.29 -11.69 -5.32
N TYR A 80 -4.44 -10.77 -5.76
CA TYR A 80 -4.51 -9.37 -5.32
C TYR A 80 -4.37 -8.38 -6.46
N ASN A 81 -4.80 -7.15 -6.18
CA ASN A 81 -4.48 -5.96 -6.95
C ASN A 81 -4.23 -4.85 -5.93
N ASN A 82 -3.02 -4.30 -5.92
CA ASN A 82 -2.63 -3.28 -4.96
C ASN A 82 -3.11 -1.85 -5.33
N GLY A 83 -3.71 -1.68 -6.51
CA GLY A 83 -4.26 -0.42 -7.01
C GLY A 83 -3.23 0.66 -7.31
N LYS A 84 -1.93 0.35 -7.17
CA LYS A 84 -0.81 1.26 -7.41
C LYS A 84 -0.14 0.88 -8.74
N LYS A 85 0.12 1.89 -9.57
CA LYS A 85 0.73 1.67 -10.89
C LYS A 85 2.23 1.39 -10.82
N GLU A 86 2.93 2.07 -9.92
CA GLU A 86 4.40 2.09 -9.91
C GLU A 86 4.98 1.95 -8.51
N PHE A 87 4.16 1.70 -7.49
CA PHE A 87 4.62 1.58 -6.11
C PHE A 87 4.14 0.28 -5.46
N ASP A 88 5.05 -0.32 -4.72
CA ASP A 88 4.76 -1.46 -3.85
C ASP A 88 3.79 -1.04 -2.73
N THR A 89 2.97 -1.99 -2.30
CA THR A 89 2.24 -1.91 -1.02
C THR A 89 2.86 -2.85 -0.01
N PHE A 90 2.59 -2.58 1.26
CA PHE A 90 3.16 -3.33 2.37
C PHE A 90 2.07 -3.80 3.30
N GLU A 91 2.14 -5.09 3.65
CA GLU A 91 1.15 -5.73 4.48
C GLU A 91 1.86 -6.61 5.51
N THR A 92 1.48 -6.48 6.78
CA THR A 92 1.90 -7.43 7.81
C THR A 92 0.96 -8.63 7.81
N ILE A 93 1.53 -9.84 7.72
CA ILE A 93 0.79 -11.09 7.76
C ILE A 93 0.89 -11.69 9.16
N LYS A 94 -0.25 -11.94 9.79
CA LYS A 94 -0.34 -12.63 11.08
C LYS A 94 -1.04 -13.98 10.90
N ILE A 95 -0.58 -14.97 11.64
CA ILE A 95 -1.22 -16.28 11.79
C ILE A 95 -1.60 -16.44 13.26
N ASP A 96 -2.85 -16.78 13.53
CA ASP A 96 -3.37 -16.94 14.90
C ASP A 96 -3.07 -15.73 15.80
N GLY A 97 -3.18 -14.53 15.21
CA GLY A 97 -2.96 -13.24 15.88
C GLY A 97 -1.50 -12.83 16.04
N GLN A 98 -0.52 -13.64 15.61
CA GLN A 98 0.92 -13.36 15.76
C GLN A 98 1.63 -13.28 14.41
N VAL A 99 2.65 -12.43 14.33
CA VAL A 99 3.53 -12.40 13.15
C VAL A 99 4.51 -13.56 13.26
N PRO A 100 4.51 -14.54 12.33
CA PRO A 100 5.22 -15.80 12.54
C PRO A 100 6.75 -15.66 12.47
N PHE A 101 7.25 -14.72 11.68
CA PHE A 101 8.68 -14.38 11.57
C PHE A 101 8.86 -12.99 10.96
N LYS A 102 10.07 -12.44 11.03
CA LYS A 102 10.36 -11.03 10.75
C LYS A 102 9.92 -10.58 9.35
N GLU A 103 10.10 -11.43 8.36
CA GLU A 103 9.82 -11.16 6.95
C GLU A 103 8.32 -11.02 6.66
N MET A 104 7.45 -11.41 7.60
CA MET A 104 6.00 -11.16 7.53
C MET A 104 5.59 -9.79 8.07
N TYR A 105 6.51 -8.99 8.63
CA TYR A 105 6.28 -7.56 8.79
C TYR A 105 6.53 -6.84 7.47
N ASN A 106 5.62 -5.94 7.10
CA ASN A 106 5.74 -5.14 5.87
C ASN A 106 6.08 -6.01 4.64
N TYR A 107 5.44 -7.17 4.49
CA TYR A 107 5.65 -8.00 3.31
C TYR A 107 5.23 -7.20 2.07
N LYS A 108 6.06 -7.28 1.03
CA LYS A 108 5.97 -6.42 -0.14
C LYS A 108 5.06 -7.02 -1.20
N PHE A 109 4.07 -6.25 -1.65
CA PHE A 109 3.20 -6.59 -2.77
C PHE A 109 3.41 -5.62 -3.93
N ASN A 110 4.00 -6.15 -5.00
CA ASN A 110 4.39 -5.35 -6.16
C ASN A 110 3.17 -4.82 -6.94
N PRO A 111 3.33 -3.71 -7.69
CA PRO A 111 2.36 -3.26 -8.68
C PRO A 111 1.86 -4.39 -9.57
N VAL A 112 0.55 -4.39 -9.79
CA VAL A 112 -0.07 -5.29 -10.75
C VAL A 112 -0.33 -4.53 -12.05
N SER A 113 0.42 -4.88 -13.10
CA SER A 113 0.37 -4.21 -14.41
C SER A 113 -1.02 -4.16 -15.03
N SER A 114 -1.83 -5.22 -14.85
CA SER A 114 -3.25 -5.22 -15.21
C SER A 114 -4.04 -6.27 -14.44
N GLY A 115 -5.28 -5.96 -14.07
CA GLY A 115 -6.20 -6.93 -13.48
C GLY A 115 -5.81 -7.37 -12.08
N TYR A 116 -5.34 -8.61 -11.93
CA TYR A 116 -4.97 -9.21 -10.66
C TYR A 116 -3.76 -10.13 -10.85
N ALA A 117 -2.93 -10.27 -9.83
CA ALA A 117 -1.80 -11.17 -9.80
C ALA A 117 -1.93 -12.19 -8.67
N ASN A 118 -1.26 -13.33 -8.84
CA ASN A 118 -1.06 -14.30 -7.76
C ASN A 118 0.32 -14.08 -7.14
N GLU A 119 0.36 -13.91 -5.83
CA GLU A 119 1.62 -13.87 -5.08
C GLU A 119 1.62 -14.96 -4.02
N THR A 120 2.55 -15.91 -4.14
CA THR A 120 2.85 -16.86 -3.06
C THR A 120 3.94 -16.25 -2.20
N LEU A 121 3.72 -16.18 -0.90
CA LEU A 121 4.68 -15.58 0.04
C LEU A 121 6.03 -16.29 -0.07
N LYS A 122 7.09 -15.52 -0.32
CA LYS A 122 8.43 -16.04 -0.63
C LYS A 122 9.54 -15.10 -0.16
N ASP A 123 10.74 -15.64 -0.05
CA ASP A 123 11.95 -14.88 0.26
C ASP A 123 12.46 -14.06 -0.93
N SER A 124 13.48 -13.23 -0.70
CA SER A 124 14.12 -12.42 -1.74
C SER A 124 14.81 -13.23 -2.84
N ASN A 125 15.05 -14.53 -2.62
CA ASN A 125 15.64 -15.44 -3.60
C ASN A 125 14.56 -16.19 -4.41
N GLY A 126 13.28 -15.98 -4.11
CA GLY A 126 12.15 -16.62 -4.75
C GLY A 126 11.74 -17.97 -4.15
N ASN A 127 12.26 -18.34 -2.97
CA ASN A 127 11.84 -19.56 -2.28
C ASN A 127 10.57 -19.31 -1.48
N ASN A 128 9.53 -20.11 -1.72
CA ASN A 128 8.27 -20.00 -1.00
C ASN A 128 8.44 -20.27 0.50
N TYR A 129 7.83 -19.44 1.33
CA TYR A 129 7.69 -19.71 2.75
C TYR A 129 6.71 -20.86 2.99
N ASN A 130 7.03 -21.68 3.98
CA ASN A 130 6.19 -22.78 4.42
C ASN A 130 5.71 -22.48 5.84
N PHE A 131 4.40 -22.56 6.03
CA PHE A 131 3.74 -22.33 7.30
C PHE A 131 3.20 -23.66 7.80
N TYR A 132 3.65 -24.06 8.98
CA TYR A 132 3.15 -25.27 9.62
C TYR A 132 1.80 -24.97 10.28
N PHE A 133 0.79 -25.76 9.93
CA PHE A 133 -0.51 -25.73 10.59
C PHE A 133 -0.83 -27.10 11.16
N GLU A 134 -1.53 -27.10 12.30
CA GLU A 134 -2.13 -28.31 12.86
C GLU A 134 -3.53 -28.52 12.25
N GLU A 135 -4.04 -29.75 12.30
CA GLU A 135 -5.45 -29.98 11.99
C GLU A 135 -6.32 -29.21 12.99
N GLY A 136 -7.19 -28.33 12.49
CA GLY A 136 -7.96 -27.46 13.35
C GLY A 136 -8.36 -26.14 12.69
N THR A 137 -8.82 -25.20 13.51
CA THR A 137 -9.21 -23.87 13.08
C THR A 137 -8.06 -22.89 13.32
N HIS A 138 -7.74 -22.13 12.30
CA HIS A 138 -6.68 -21.11 12.31
C HIS A 138 -7.19 -19.79 11.76
N THR A 139 -6.44 -18.72 11.99
CA THR A 139 -6.71 -17.40 11.39
C THR A 139 -5.51 -16.86 10.64
N ILE A 140 -5.78 -16.13 9.57
CA ILE A 140 -4.81 -15.27 8.88
C ILE A 140 -5.34 -13.85 8.93
N THR A 141 -4.53 -12.92 9.43
CA THR A 141 -4.83 -11.48 9.43
C THR A 141 -3.88 -10.76 8.49
N ILE A 142 -4.44 -9.92 7.63
CA ILE A 142 -3.71 -9.06 6.69
C ILE A 142 -3.87 -7.62 7.20
N LYS A 143 -2.76 -6.99 7.60
CA LYS A 143 -2.76 -5.63 8.12
C LYS A 143 -2.04 -4.70 7.15
N GLN A 144 -2.68 -3.60 6.75
CA GLN A 144 -2.05 -2.57 5.93
C GLN A 144 -0.93 -1.86 6.70
N GLU A 145 0.23 -1.75 6.08
CA GLU A 145 1.38 -1.02 6.60
C GLU A 145 1.82 0.08 5.63
N ASN A 146 2.37 1.15 6.19
CA ASN A 146 3.05 2.21 5.45
C ASN A 146 4.46 2.46 5.96
N GLU A 147 4.91 1.72 6.99
CA GLU A 147 6.18 1.96 7.68
C GLU A 147 7.38 2.12 6.73
N PRO A 148 7.54 1.32 5.66
CA PRO A 148 8.66 1.45 4.73
C PRO A 148 8.75 2.81 4.00
N ILE A 149 7.62 3.50 3.83
CA ILE A 149 7.55 4.79 3.11
C ILE A 149 7.30 5.99 4.04
N MET A 150 7.13 5.77 5.35
CA MET A 150 6.77 6.83 6.30
C MET A 150 7.83 7.90 6.44
N GLU A 151 9.11 7.55 6.29
CA GLU A 151 10.21 8.51 6.38
C GLU A 151 10.14 9.53 5.23
N ALA A 152 10.02 9.05 3.99
CA ALA A 152 9.85 9.88 2.80
C ALA A 152 8.60 10.77 2.91
N TYR A 153 7.49 10.18 3.38
CA TYR A 153 6.25 10.92 3.61
C TYR A 153 6.44 12.06 4.63
N ARG A 154 7.18 11.82 5.71
CA ARG A 154 7.45 12.86 6.73
C ARG A 154 8.28 14.01 6.18
N TYR A 155 9.30 13.72 5.37
CA TYR A 155 10.07 14.77 4.69
C TYR A 155 9.19 15.60 3.75
N ALA A 156 8.30 14.95 2.99
CA ALA A 156 7.37 15.64 2.11
C ALA A 156 6.43 16.58 2.88
N LEU A 157 5.91 16.15 4.04
CA LEU A 157 5.08 16.99 4.91
C LEU A 157 5.83 18.22 5.44
N LEU A 158 7.06 18.03 5.94
CA LEU A 158 7.88 19.13 6.45
C LEU A 158 8.23 20.13 5.33
N LEU A 159 8.51 19.63 4.13
CA LEU A 159 8.75 20.46 2.95
C LEU A 159 7.50 21.27 2.56
N GLN A 160 6.33 20.62 2.51
CA GLN A 160 5.05 21.26 2.20
C GLN A 160 4.70 22.36 3.22
N GLU A 161 4.92 22.10 4.50
CA GLU A 161 4.72 23.09 5.57
C GLU A 161 5.60 24.31 5.34
N HIS A 162 6.89 24.10 5.08
CA HIS A 162 7.83 25.20 4.85
C HIS A 162 7.48 25.98 3.57
N ILE A 163 7.12 25.32 2.47
CA ILE A 163 6.68 25.98 1.24
C ILE A 163 5.45 26.85 1.50
N THR A 164 4.48 26.33 2.26
CA THR A 164 3.27 27.08 2.61
C THR A 164 3.61 28.32 3.45
N ASN A 165 4.48 28.16 4.46
CA ASN A 165 4.94 29.29 5.27
C ASN A 165 5.70 30.32 4.44
N PHE A 166 6.57 29.86 3.54
CA PHE A 166 7.33 30.72 2.64
C PHE A 166 6.41 31.48 1.65
N GLN A 167 5.38 30.83 1.11
CA GLN A 167 4.34 31.49 0.31
C GLN A 167 3.65 32.60 1.11
N LEU A 168 3.28 32.35 2.37
CA LEU A 168 2.67 33.36 3.23
C LEU A 168 3.62 34.54 3.50
N GLU A 169 4.93 34.32 3.64
CA GLU A 169 5.91 35.40 3.75
C GLU A 169 5.97 36.26 2.49
N ILE A 170 5.94 35.62 1.32
CA ILE A 170 5.84 36.34 0.03
C ILE A 170 4.57 37.17 -0.01
N THR A 171 3.40 36.59 0.30
CA THR A 171 2.11 37.29 0.29
C THR A 171 2.07 38.47 1.26
N LYS A 172 2.74 38.40 2.42
CA LYS A 172 2.85 39.55 3.35
C LYS A 172 3.56 40.75 2.72
N ILE A 173 4.50 40.51 1.80
CA ILE A 173 5.27 41.56 1.12
C ILE A 173 4.52 42.09 -0.10
N THR A 174 3.99 41.18 -0.92
CA THR A 174 3.35 41.53 -2.20
C THR A 174 1.91 42.00 -2.04
N GLY A 175 1.27 41.66 -0.92
CA GLY A 175 -0.18 41.76 -0.78
C GLY A 175 -0.90 40.57 -1.43
N SER A 176 -2.21 40.49 -1.19
CA SER A 176 -3.08 39.42 -1.71
C SER A 176 -3.36 39.56 -3.20
N ASP A 177 -3.34 40.80 -3.72
CA ASP A 177 -3.58 41.10 -5.12
C ASP A 177 -2.26 41.06 -5.89
N VAL A 178 -2.13 40.12 -6.82
CA VAL A 178 -0.93 39.96 -7.65
C VAL A 178 -0.87 41.09 -8.69
N ASP A 179 -0.06 42.10 -8.41
CA ASP A 179 0.25 43.19 -9.35
C ASP A 179 1.28 42.73 -10.40
N THR A 180 0.81 42.40 -11.61
CA THR A 180 1.64 41.91 -12.72
C THR A 180 2.57 42.96 -13.32
N GLU A 181 2.33 44.25 -13.05
CA GLU A 181 3.14 45.36 -13.58
C GLU A 181 4.35 45.68 -12.68
N ARG A 182 4.44 45.03 -11.50
CA ARG A 182 5.46 45.33 -10.49
C ARG A 182 6.51 44.24 -10.37
N ASN A 183 7.76 44.61 -10.66
CA ASN A 183 8.93 43.74 -10.45
C ASN A 183 9.44 43.81 -9.01
N TRP A 184 9.37 42.68 -8.29
CA TRP A 184 9.85 42.57 -6.91
C TRP A 184 11.22 41.88 -6.86
N LYS A 185 12.21 42.54 -6.26
CA LYS A 185 13.48 41.88 -5.88
C LYS A 185 13.30 41.20 -4.52
N MET A 186 12.64 40.05 -4.50
CA MET A 186 12.24 39.36 -3.26
C MET A 186 13.42 39.03 -2.34
N THR A 187 14.61 38.79 -2.90
CA THR A 187 15.85 38.57 -2.14
C THR A 187 16.31 39.76 -1.30
N LYS A 188 15.76 40.96 -1.54
CA LYS A 188 15.98 42.11 -0.63
C LYS A 188 15.16 42.02 0.65
N TYR A 189 14.00 41.37 0.58
CA TYR A 189 13.06 41.24 1.70
C TYR A 189 13.26 39.91 2.44
N ILE A 190 13.56 38.85 1.69
CA ILE A 190 13.87 37.51 2.20
C ILE A 190 15.21 37.08 1.57
N PRO A 191 16.35 37.45 2.17
CA PRO A 191 17.67 37.07 1.66
C PRO A 191 17.92 35.56 1.55
N GLU A 192 17.18 34.76 2.32
CA GLU A 192 17.33 33.30 2.45
C GLU A 192 16.71 32.53 1.28
N ILE A 193 15.95 33.16 0.38
CA ILE A 193 15.28 32.49 -0.74
C ILE A 193 16.19 31.49 -1.48
N PRO A 194 17.44 31.84 -1.88
CA PRO A 194 18.30 30.88 -2.55
C PRO A 194 18.63 29.65 -1.71
N LYS A 195 18.77 29.81 -0.38
CA LYS A 195 19.00 28.70 0.54
C LYS A 195 17.77 27.81 0.68
N TYR A 196 16.58 28.40 0.75
CA TYR A 196 15.32 27.64 0.81
C TYR A 196 15.16 26.78 -0.45
N LEU A 197 15.34 27.36 -1.63
CA LEU A 197 15.22 26.61 -2.89
C LEU A 197 16.24 25.47 -3.00
N ASN A 198 17.50 25.70 -2.60
CA ASN A 198 18.51 24.64 -2.60
C ASN A 198 18.23 23.55 -1.55
N ALA A 199 17.68 23.92 -0.40
CA ALA A 199 17.24 22.95 0.61
C ALA A 199 16.06 22.12 0.10
N TYR A 200 15.11 22.71 -0.63
CA TYR A 200 13.99 22.00 -1.24
C TYR A 200 14.47 20.95 -2.23
N GLU A 201 15.37 21.32 -3.15
CA GLU A 201 16.01 20.40 -4.08
C GLU A 201 16.67 19.23 -3.35
N THR A 202 17.45 19.53 -2.30
CA THR A 202 18.13 18.51 -1.48
C THR A 202 17.13 17.54 -0.83
N VAL A 203 16.05 18.06 -0.23
CA VAL A 203 15.03 17.25 0.43
C VAL A 203 14.25 16.40 -0.58
N ILE A 204 13.90 16.96 -1.74
CA ILE A 204 13.22 16.23 -2.82
C ILE A 204 14.08 15.07 -3.32
N GLN A 205 15.37 15.30 -3.55
CA GLN A 205 16.29 14.24 -3.96
C GLN A 205 16.48 13.18 -2.88
N HIS A 206 16.46 13.56 -1.59
CA HIS A 206 16.49 12.60 -0.50
C HIS A 206 15.20 11.76 -0.42
N ILE A 207 14.03 12.37 -0.56
CA ILE A 207 12.74 11.66 -0.64
C ILE A 207 12.78 10.62 -1.77
N ARG A 208 13.29 11.01 -2.94
CA ARG A 208 13.44 10.11 -4.09
C ARG A 208 14.35 8.92 -3.77
N TYR A 209 15.51 9.18 -3.16
CA TYR A 209 16.42 8.12 -2.73
C TYR A 209 15.74 7.11 -1.77
N LEU A 210 14.93 7.60 -0.82
CA LEU A 210 14.19 6.74 0.11
C LEU A 210 13.12 5.88 -0.58
N LEU A 211 12.54 6.37 -1.68
CA LEU A 211 11.43 5.71 -2.38
C LEU A 211 11.88 4.78 -3.52
N GLN A 212 13.14 4.86 -3.95
CA GLN A 212 13.62 4.18 -5.16
C GLN A 212 13.47 2.65 -5.10
N ASP A 213 13.58 2.03 -3.92
CA ASP A 213 13.53 0.58 -3.75
C ASP A 213 12.09 0.01 -3.78
N TYR A 214 11.10 0.91 -3.73
CA TYR A 214 9.68 0.58 -3.66
C TYR A 214 8.92 0.97 -4.93
N SER A 215 9.63 1.44 -5.96
CA SER A 215 9.04 1.83 -7.23
C SER A 215 9.46 0.90 -8.36
N GLU A 216 8.51 0.50 -9.20
CA GLU A 216 8.80 -0.27 -10.40
C GLU A 216 9.61 0.60 -11.39
N GLY A 217 10.91 0.29 -11.52
CA GLY A 217 11.87 1.10 -12.30
C GLY A 217 12.71 2.08 -11.46
N GLY A 218 12.51 2.11 -10.14
CA GLY A 218 13.24 2.96 -9.20
C GLY A 218 13.26 4.42 -9.63
N ASN A 219 14.44 5.04 -9.63
CA ASN A 219 14.62 6.45 -9.99
C ASN A 219 14.22 6.80 -11.44
N SER A 220 14.01 5.80 -12.30
CA SER A 220 13.54 5.94 -13.68
C SER A 220 12.03 5.69 -13.84
N GLY A 221 11.32 5.34 -12.75
CA GLY A 221 9.86 5.25 -12.74
C GLY A 221 9.23 6.61 -13.01
N ALA A 222 8.09 6.64 -13.71
CA ALA A 222 7.50 7.89 -14.16
C ALA A 222 7.14 8.80 -12.98
N VAL A 223 6.64 8.23 -11.88
CA VAL A 223 6.27 9.00 -10.68
C VAL A 223 7.49 9.65 -10.01
N LEU A 224 8.64 8.96 -9.95
CA LEU A 224 9.85 9.53 -9.35
C LEU A 224 10.61 10.45 -10.31
N ALA A 225 10.45 10.27 -11.63
CA ALA A 225 11.02 11.16 -12.64
C ALA A 225 10.36 12.56 -12.63
N TYR A 226 9.07 12.67 -12.28
CA TYR A 226 8.39 13.96 -12.11
C TYR A 226 9.02 14.86 -11.03
N LEU A 227 9.80 14.29 -10.09
CA LEU A 227 10.49 15.07 -9.07
C LEU A 227 11.77 15.74 -9.59
N ASP A 228 12.23 15.40 -10.80
CA ASP A 228 13.40 15.99 -11.46
C ASP A 228 13.02 17.19 -12.38
N GLU A 229 11.73 17.40 -12.67
CA GLU A 229 11.19 18.52 -13.48
C GLU A 229 10.80 19.74 -12.62
#